data_AF-A0A8C4VPF1-F1
#
_entry.id   AF-A0A8C4VPF1-F1
#
_cell.length_a   1.000
_cell.length_b   1.000
_cell.length_c   1.000
_cell.angle_alpha   90.00
_cell.angle_beta   90.00
_cell.angle_gamma   90.00
#
_symmetry.space_group_name_H-M   'P 1'
#
loop_
_entity.id
_entity.type
_entity.pdbx_description
1 polymer ?
#
loop_
_entity_poly.entity_id
_entity_poly.type
_entity_poly.pdbx_seq_one_letter_code
_entity_poly.pdbx_strand_id
1 'polypeptide(L)'
;MAPPLVKILASSLAHPSYPICGSLTPIQPFQLFHGGGAIIRLQGLLESLTNETATLFENQAGEMSQLRQLALQNRMALDMMLAAQEGTCALINEECCVFVNNTYSDTFQCTKHLRKMAKNYSSGQGE
;
A
#
# COMPACT_ATOMS: atom_id res chain seq x y z
N MET A 1 25.14 -7.94 34.62
CA MET A 1 25.10 -6.54 34.14
C MET A 1 24.35 -6.55 32.81
N ALA A 2 23.04 -6.36 32.83
CA ALA A 2 22.18 -6.44 31.64
C ALA A 2 21.34 -5.15 31.58
N PRO A 3 21.26 -4.46 30.43
CA PRO A 3 20.33 -3.36 30.27
C PRO A 3 18.90 -3.91 30.09
N PRO A 4 17.89 -3.34 30.75
CA PRO A 4 16.50 -3.74 30.55
C PRO A 4 16.01 -3.23 29.18
N LEU A 5 15.66 -4.17 28.32
CA LEU A 5 14.87 -3.93 27.12
C LEU A 5 13.41 -3.61 27.49
N VAL A 6 12.74 -2.95 26.56
CA VAL A 6 11.27 -2.89 26.40
C VAL A 6 10.53 -1.84 27.23
N LYS A 7 10.64 -0.58 26.79
CA LYS A 7 9.56 0.41 26.89
C LYS A 7 9.08 0.82 25.49
N ILE A 8 8.63 -0.13 24.69
CA ILE A 8 7.78 0.17 23.51
C ILE A 8 6.71 -0.91 23.40
N LEU A 9 5.78 -0.91 24.35
CA LEU A 9 4.41 -1.37 24.13
C LEU A 9 3.52 -0.54 25.06
N ALA A 10 3.38 0.75 24.75
CA ALA A 10 2.18 1.47 25.14
C ALA A 10 1.08 1.03 24.17
N SER A 11 0.49 -0.10 24.50
CA SER A 11 -0.81 -0.54 23.99
C SER A 11 -1.83 0.55 24.29
N SER A 12 -2.23 1.31 23.27
CA SER A 12 -3.63 1.65 23.06
C SER A 12 -3.76 2.27 21.69
N LEU A 13 -4.12 1.44 20.72
CA LEU A 13 -4.80 1.89 19.53
C LEU A 13 -6.09 2.55 20.00
N ALA A 14 -6.03 3.86 20.23
CA ALA A 14 -7.22 4.70 20.23
C ALA A 14 -7.76 4.70 18.79
N HIS A 15 -8.55 3.68 18.46
CA HIS A 15 -9.58 3.82 17.46
C HIS A 15 -10.67 4.70 18.09
N PRO A 16 -10.92 5.94 17.64
CA PRO A 16 -12.23 6.52 17.80
C PRO A 16 -13.15 5.77 16.86
N SER A 17 -13.79 4.73 17.38
CA SER A 17 -15.15 4.37 16.97
C SER A 17 -15.98 5.65 17.12
N TYR A 18 -16.21 6.35 16.01
CA TYR A 18 -17.09 7.51 16.03
C TYR A 18 -18.51 7.04 16.35
N PRO A 19 -19.17 7.59 17.39
CA PRO A 19 -20.59 7.36 17.57
C PRO A 19 -21.33 8.12 16.47
N ILE A 20 -22.07 7.40 15.62
CA ILE A 20 -23.12 8.02 14.82
C ILE A 20 -24.26 8.36 15.79
N CYS A 21 -24.21 9.56 16.37
CA CYS A 21 -25.33 10.19 17.03
C CYS A 21 -25.56 11.55 16.36
N GLY A 22 -26.14 11.49 15.16
CA GLY A 22 -26.68 12.63 14.44
C GLY A 22 -28.20 12.47 14.37
N SER A 23 -28.93 13.56 14.64
CA SER A 23 -30.38 13.60 14.75
C SER A 23 -31.11 12.88 13.61
N LEU A 24 -32.11 12.07 13.98
CA LEU A 24 -33.10 11.47 13.09
C LEU A 24 -33.85 12.59 12.35
N THR A 25 -33.38 12.98 11.16
CA THR A 25 -34.18 13.78 10.24
C THR A 25 -35.17 12.86 9.53
N PRO A 26 -36.42 13.31 9.27
CA PRO A 26 -37.42 12.47 8.62
C PRO A 26 -36.95 12.05 7.23
N ILE A 27 -37.08 10.75 6.98
CA ILE A 27 -36.80 10.09 5.69
C ILE A 27 -37.74 10.72 4.65
N GLN A 28 -37.20 11.57 3.77
CA GLN A 28 -37.94 12.03 2.61
C GLN A 28 -38.07 10.86 1.62
N PRO A 29 -39.27 10.65 1.03
CA PRO A 29 -39.47 9.57 0.09
C PRO A 29 -38.54 9.75 -1.11
N PHE A 30 -37.85 8.65 -1.43
CA PHE A 30 -37.19 8.32 -2.69
C PHE A 30 -37.55 9.28 -3.83
N GLN A 31 -36.74 10.32 -4.05
CA GLN A 31 -36.82 11.07 -5.30
C GLN A 31 -36.33 10.15 -6.41
N LEU A 32 -37.30 9.64 -7.16
CA LEU A 32 -37.11 8.92 -8.41
C LEU A 32 -36.21 9.77 -9.32
N PHE A 33 -35.07 9.20 -9.68
CA PHE A 33 -34.06 9.80 -10.53
C PHE A 33 -34.67 10.08 -11.93
N HIS A 34 -35.02 11.33 -12.20
CA HIS A 34 -35.31 11.81 -13.56
C HIS A 34 -34.31 12.89 -13.95
N GLY A 35 -33.36 12.50 -14.80
CA GLY A 35 -32.41 13.44 -15.39
C GLY A 35 -31.41 12.69 -16.27
N GLY A 36 -31.71 12.57 -17.56
CA GLY A 36 -30.79 12.13 -18.60
C GLY A 36 -29.64 13.12 -18.81
N GLY A 37 -28.78 13.26 -17.78
CA GLY A 37 -27.60 14.11 -17.72
C GLY A 37 -26.60 13.70 -16.62
N ALA A 38 -26.78 12.52 -16.01
CA ALA A 38 -25.93 11.99 -14.94
C ALA A 38 -24.92 10.93 -15.39
N ILE A 39 -24.70 10.78 -16.71
CA ILE A 39 -23.80 9.77 -17.29
C ILE A 39 -22.45 10.38 -17.75
N ILE A 40 -22.21 11.69 -17.55
CA ILE A 40 -20.97 12.36 -18.03
C ILE A 40 -19.81 12.36 -16.99
N ARG A 41 -19.97 11.91 -15.73
CA ARG A 41 -18.94 12.15 -14.69
C ARG A 41 -18.23 10.94 -14.08
N LEU A 42 -18.74 9.72 -14.20
CA LEU A 42 -18.13 8.57 -13.51
C LEU A 42 -16.83 8.08 -14.19
N GLN A 43 -16.76 8.10 -15.52
CA GLN A 43 -15.55 7.70 -16.26
C GLN A 43 -14.35 8.59 -15.94
N GLY A 44 -14.51 9.92 -15.93
CA GLY A 44 -13.43 10.84 -15.58
C GLY A 44 -12.95 10.70 -14.13
N LEU A 45 -13.86 10.41 -13.20
CA LEU A 45 -13.50 10.12 -11.81
C LEU A 45 -12.70 8.80 -11.71
N LEU A 46 -13.09 7.77 -12.45
CA LEU A 46 -12.38 6.49 -12.48
C LEU A 46 -10.98 6.64 -13.06
N GLU A 47 -10.80 7.46 -14.09
CA GLU A 47 -9.48 7.76 -14.65
C GLU A 47 -8.57 8.50 -13.67
N SER A 48 -9.08 9.53 -12.98
CA SER A 48 -8.31 10.26 -11.97
C SER A 48 -7.89 9.34 -10.83
N LEU A 49 -8.86 8.60 -10.28
CA LEU A 49 -8.62 7.64 -9.21
C LEU A 49 -7.60 6.59 -9.63
N THR A 50 -7.71 6.07 -10.85
CA THR A 50 -6.75 5.08 -11.39
C THR A 50 -5.36 5.67 -11.52
N ASN A 51 -5.24 6.92 -11.99
CA ASN A 51 -3.95 7.57 -12.15
C ASN A 51 -3.28 7.87 -10.80
N GLU A 52 -4.05 8.33 -9.81
CA GLU A 52 -3.57 8.55 -8.44
C GLU A 52 -3.14 7.23 -7.80
N THR A 53 -3.98 6.20 -7.90
CA THR A 53 -3.69 4.85 -7.37
C THR A 53 -2.45 4.23 -8.03
N ALA A 54 -2.31 4.37 -9.35
CA ALA A 54 -1.13 3.90 -10.08
C ALA A 54 0.15 4.61 -9.61
N THR A 55 0.08 5.92 -9.36
CA THR A 55 1.22 6.70 -8.88
C THR A 55 1.60 6.31 -7.45
N LEU A 56 0.61 6.08 -6.58
CA LEU A 56 0.83 5.56 -5.23
C LEU A 56 1.58 4.23 -5.26
N PHE A 57 1.14 3.28 -6.09
CA PHE A 57 1.80 1.97 -6.19
C PHE A 57 3.22 2.05 -6.75
N GLU A 58 3.48 2.94 -7.71
CA GLU A 58 4.83 3.20 -8.23
C GLU A 58 5.77 3.73 -7.15
N ASN A 59 5.31 4.73 -6.39
CA ASN A 59 6.08 5.30 -5.28
C ASN A 59 6.34 4.26 -4.20
N GLN A 60 5.31 3.53 -3.77
CA GLN A 60 5.43 2.49 -2.76
C GLN A 60 6.39 1.37 -3.21
N ALA A 61 6.33 0.96 -4.48
CA ALA A 61 7.28 -0.03 -5.00
C ALA A 61 8.71 0.50 -5.02
N GLY A 62 8.89 1.79 -5.31
CA GLY A 62 10.19 2.47 -5.21
C GLY A 62 10.75 2.46 -3.79
N GLU A 63 9.93 2.84 -2.80
CA GLU A 63 10.28 2.81 -1.38
C GLU A 63 10.64 1.39 -0.91
N MET A 64 9.84 0.39 -1.28
CA MET A 64 10.11 -1.02 -0.94
C MET A 64 11.42 -1.52 -1.54
N SER A 65 11.76 -1.10 -2.77
CA SER A 65 13.05 -1.42 -3.39
C SER A 65 14.24 -0.84 -2.60
N GLN A 66 14.10 0.39 -2.12
CA GLN A 66 15.12 1.04 -1.29
C GLN A 66 15.25 0.38 0.10
N LEU A 67 14.12 0.10 0.76
CA LEU A 67 14.11 -0.59 2.05
C LEU A 67 14.69 -2.00 1.94
N ARG A 68 14.42 -2.70 0.85
CA ARG A 68 15.06 -3.98 0.55
C ARG A 68 16.58 -3.84 0.49
N GLN A 69 17.09 -2.84 -0.22
CA GLN A 69 18.53 -2.60 -0.33
C GLN A 69 19.15 -2.31 1.05
N LEU A 70 18.50 -1.46 1.84
CA LEU A 70 18.92 -1.16 3.20
C LEU A 70 18.92 -2.42 4.09
N ALA A 71 17.87 -3.23 4.04
CA ALA A 71 17.77 -4.47 4.81
C ALA A 71 18.89 -5.46 4.46
N LEU A 72 19.21 -5.62 3.16
CA LEU A 72 20.30 -6.48 2.71
C LEU A 72 21.68 -5.96 3.12
N GLN A 73 21.90 -4.65 3.07
CA GLN A 73 23.14 -4.03 3.55
C GLN A 73 23.29 -4.17 5.07
N ASN A 74 22.21 -3.93 5.82
CA ASN A 74 22.19 -4.13 7.27
C ASN A 74 22.49 -5.59 7.63
N ARG A 75 21.89 -6.55 6.91
CA ARG A 75 22.16 -7.98 7.08
C ARG A 75 23.65 -8.30 6.87
N MET A 76 24.24 -7.80 5.78
CA MET A 76 25.67 -7.99 5.48
C MET A 76 26.56 -7.38 6.59
N ALA A 77 26.25 -6.16 7.04
CA ALA A 77 27.02 -5.51 8.11
C ALA A 77 26.92 -6.29 9.43
N LEU A 78 25.72 -6.78 9.78
CA LEU A 78 25.50 -7.62 10.96
C LEU A 78 26.23 -8.97 10.84
N ASP A 79 26.21 -9.62 9.68
CA ASP A 79 26.94 -10.86 9.42
C ASP A 79 28.45 -10.68 9.55
N MET A 80 29.00 -9.53 9.12
CA MET A 80 30.40 -9.19 9.35
C MET A 80 30.73 -8.99 10.83
N MET A 81 29.88 -8.27 11.57
CA MET A 81 30.08 -8.07 13.02
C MET A 81 29.97 -9.37 13.80
N LEU A 82 29.17 -10.33 13.32
CA LEU A 82 28.89 -11.61 13.95
C LEU A 82 29.65 -12.77 13.30
N ALA A 83 30.71 -12.49 12.53
CA ALA A 83 31.46 -13.54 11.83
C ALA A 83 31.98 -14.64 12.77
N ALA A 84 32.33 -14.31 14.02
CA ALA A 84 32.74 -15.29 15.03
C ALA A 84 31.58 -16.17 15.56
N GLN A 85 30.33 -15.73 15.38
CA GLN A 85 29.12 -16.48 15.69
C GLN A 85 28.48 -17.05 14.40
N GLU A 86 29.27 -17.20 13.33
CA GLU A 86 28.81 -17.68 12.02
C GLU A 86 27.70 -16.80 11.40
N GLY A 87 27.65 -15.53 11.79
CA GLY A 87 26.70 -14.54 11.31
C GLY A 87 25.35 -14.57 12.02
N THR A 88 24.42 -13.81 11.49
CA THR A 88 23.09 -13.63 12.08
C THR A 88 22.17 -14.84 11.93
N CYS A 89 22.36 -15.76 10.98
CA CYS A 89 21.54 -16.99 10.91
C CYS A 89 21.87 -17.98 12.03
N ALA A 90 23.16 -18.26 12.19
CA ALA A 90 23.63 -19.15 13.24
C ALA A 90 23.33 -18.57 14.63
N LEU A 91 23.46 -17.24 14.79
CA LEU A 91 23.12 -16.56 16.04
C LEU A 91 21.64 -16.74 16.44
N ILE A 92 20.70 -16.64 15.49
CA ILE A 92 19.26 -16.85 15.78
C ILE A 92 18.86 -18.32 15.76
N ASN A 93 19.80 -19.23 15.44
CA ASN A 93 19.59 -20.67 15.34
C ASN A 93 18.43 -21.04 14.38
N GLU A 94 18.32 -20.32 13.27
CA GLU A 94 17.38 -20.59 12.17
C GLU A 94 18.12 -20.66 10.83
N GLU A 95 17.62 -21.50 9.92
CA GLU A 95 18.09 -21.51 8.54
C GLU A 95 17.51 -20.28 7.80
N CYS A 96 18.36 -19.33 7.41
CA CYS A 96 17.91 -18.20 6.58
C CYS A 96 18.27 -18.40 5.11
N CYS A 97 17.27 -18.84 4.36
CA CYS A 97 17.27 -18.85 2.89
C CYS A 97 16.06 -18.04 2.40
N VAL A 98 16.04 -16.73 2.68
CA VAL A 98 14.94 -15.85 2.29
C VAL A 98 15.34 -15.00 1.09
N PHE A 99 14.69 -15.24 -0.05
CA PHE A 99 14.80 -14.38 -1.22
C PHE A 99 13.88 -13.18 -1.08
N VAL A 100 14.44 -11.99 -0.85
CA VAL A 100 13.67 -10.75 -0.84
C VAL A 100 13.47 -10.29 -2.28
N ASN A 101 12.31 -10.54 -2.87
CA ASN A 101 12.07 -10.18 -4.27
C ASN A 101 12.01 -8.65 -4.47
N ASN A 102 12.42 -8.16 -5.64
CA ASN A 102 12.20 -6.78 -6.07
C ASN A 102 11.14 -6.76 -7.18
N THR A 103 9.90 -6.46 -6.79
CA THR A 103 8.75 -6.44 -7.72
C THR A 103 8.53 -5.08 -8.38
N TYR A 104 9.47 -4.13 -8.28
CA TYR A 104 9.28 -2.78 -8.83
C TYR A 104 8.89 -2.77 -10.30
N SER A 105 9.59 -3.54 -11.13
CA SER A 105 9.28 -3.64 -12.56
C SER A 105 7.87 -4.19 -12.81
N ASP A 106 7.49 -5.24 -12.07
CA ASP A 106 6.17 -5.86 -12.22
C ASP A 106 5.06 -4.90 -11.81
N THR A 107 5.25 -4.20 -10.69
CA THR A 107 4.32 -3.15 -10.25
C THR A 107 4.22 -2.05 -11.29
N PHE A 108 5.33 -1.56 -11.84
CA PHE A 108 5.33 -0.53 -12.88
C PHE A 108 4.61 -0.97 -14.17
N GLN A 109 4.77 -2.23 -14.59
CA GLN A 109 4.03 -2.76 -15.73
C GLN A 109 2.53 -2.88 -15.44
N CYS A 110 2.17 -3.30 -14.22
CA CYS A 110 0.79 -3.39 -13.78
C CYS A 110 0.12 -2.01 -13.73
N THR A 111 0.77 -1.00 -13.15
CA THR A 111 0.25 0.38 -13.08
C THR A 111 0.12 1.00 -14.47
N LYS A 112 1.08 0.73 -15.37
CA LYS A 112 0.98 1.12 -16.78
C LYS A 112 -0.21 0.46 -17.49
N HIS A 113 -0.45 -0.82 -17.23
CA HIS A 113 -1.60 -1.53 -17.77
C HIS A 113 -2.92 -0.98 -17.21
N LEU A 114 -2.97 -0.73 -15.91
CA LEU A 114 -4.12 -0.14 -15.22
C LEU A 114 -4.49 1.24 -15.80
N ARG A 115 -3.50 2.11 -16.01
CA ARG A 115 -3.72 3.42 -16.67
C ARG A 115 -4.23 3.27 -18.11
N LYS A 116 -3.73 2.28 -18.87
CA LYS A 116 -4.24 2.01 -20.23
C LYS A 116 -5.69 1.55 -20.21
N MET A 117 -6.05 0.65 -19.30
CA MET A 117 -7.43 0.19 -19.15
C MET A 117 -8.37 1.36 -18.88
N ALA A 118 -8.05 2.21 -17.90
CA ALA A 118 -8.89 3.37 -17.57
C ALA A 118 -9.11 4.32 -18.76
N LYS A 119 -8.06 4.60 -19.54
CA LYS A 119 -8.15 5.44 -20.75
C LYS A 119 -8.94 4.80 -21.90
N ASN A 120 -8.84 3.50 -22.07
CA ASN A 120 -9.60 2.81 -23.11
C ASN A 120 -11.11 2.88 -22.84
N TYR A 121 -11.51 2.90 -21.56
CA TYR A 121 -12.91 3.05 -21.17
C TYR A 121 -13.49 4.45 -21.44
N SER A 122 -12.68 5.52 -21.50
CA SER A 122 -13.17 6.86 -21.85
C SER A 122 -13.28 7.11 -23.36
N SER A 123 -12.55 6.35 -24.18
CA SER A 123 -12.53 6.51 -25.65
C SER A 123 -13.56 5.64 -26.39
N GLY A 124 -14.31 4.80 -25.67
CA GLY A 124 -15.28 3.84 -26.25
C GLY A 124 -16.74 4.32 -26.34
N GLN A 125 -17.03 5.61 -26.21
CA GLN A 125 -18.38 6.17 -26.45
C GLN A 125 -18.45 6.86 -27.83
N GLY A 126 -18.46 6.07 -28.90
CA GLY A 126 -18.58 6.60 -30.27
C GLY A 126 -18.56 5.51 -31.34
N GLU A 127 -19.56 4.63 -31.32
CA GLU A 127 -20.09 3.99 -32.54
C GLU A 127 -21.56 4.37 -32.68
#